data_AF-A0A5J6MNQ4-F1
#
_entry.id   AF-A0A5J6MNQ4-F1
#
_cell.length_a   1.000
_cell.length_b   1.000
_cell.length_c   1.000
_cell.angle_alpha   90.00
_cell.angle_beta   90.00
_cell.angle_gamma   90.00
#
_symmetry.space_group_name_H-M   'P 1'
#
loop_
_entity.id
_entity.type
_entity.pdbx_description
1 polymer ?
#
loop_
_entity_poly.entity_id
_entity_poly.type
_entity_poly.pdbx_seq_one_letter_code
_entity_poly.pdbx_strand_id
1 'polypeptide(L)'
;MLQELTPDQAEWGLADAIALSLAGDKFKLAELRQKIGPAMKETAQGPTFAMLTDPESDPESLLATKLAGVARFESFMTDYKAKLNAAAPSTSEAPGTAPAATAGG
;
A
#
# COMPACT_ATOMS: atom_id res chain seq x y z
N MET A 1 17.06 8.03 -29.72
CA MET A 1 17.05 8.63 -28.38
C MET A 1 15.76 8.20 -27.73
N LEU A 2 15.79 7.39 -26.66
CA LEU A 2 14.61 7.10 -25.87
C LEU A 2 14.30 8.36 -25.07
N GLN A 3 13.11 8.93 -25.23
CA GLN A 3 12.71 10.10 -24.46
C GLN A 3 12.43 9.65 -23.03
N GLU A 4 13.25 10.12 -22.08
CA GLU A 4 13.04 9.85 -20.67
C GLU A 4 11.71 10.46 -20.21
N LEU A 5 10.92 9.67 -19.48
CA LEU A 5 9.67 10.13 -18.87
C LEU A 5 10.00 10.99 -17.66
N THR A 6 9.32 12.12 -17.51
CA THR A 6 9.35 12.84 -16.23
C THR A 6 8.65 12.02 -15.15
N PRO A 7 8.92 12.26 -13.85
CA PRO A 7 8.26 11.55 -12.76
C PRO A 7 6.73 11.61 -12.85
N ASP A 8 6.17 12.79 -13.16
CA ASP A 8 4.73 12.96 -13.32
C ASP A 8 4.18 12.10 -14.48
N GLN A 9 4.89 12.07 -15.61
CA GLN A 9 4.47 11.25 -16.77
C GLN A 9 4.54 9.75 -16.47
N ALA A 10 5.51 9.33 -15.66
CA ALA A 10 5.61 7.96 -15.19
C ALA A 10 4.44 7.59 -14.27
N GLU A 11 4.05 8.48 -13.35
CA GLU A 11 2.88 8.26 -12.49
C GLU A 11 1.58 8.17 -13.28
N TRP A 12 1.37 9.08 -14.24
CA TRP A 12 0.20 9.03 -15.14
C TRP A 12 0.17 7.74 -15.97
N GLY A 13 1.31 7.33 -16.53
CA GLY A 13 1.41 6.08 -17.29
C GLY A 13 1.12 4.84 -16.45
N LEU A 14 1.49 4.85 -15.16
CA LEU A 14 1.14 3.79 -14.23
C LEU A 14 -0.35 3.81 -13.88
N ALA A 15 -0.92 4.98 -13.63
CA ALA A 15 -2.36 5.13 -13.34
C ALA A 15 -3.23 4.62 -14.50
N ASP A 16 -2.85 4.94 -15.73
CA ASP A 16 -3.52 4.42 -16.93
C ASP A 16 -3.40 2.89 -17.03
N ALA A 17 -2.22 2.32 -16.74
CA ALA A 17 -2.04 0.87 -16.73
C ALA A 17 -2.94 0.19 -15.67
N ILE A 18 -3.10 0.79 -14.48
CA ILE A 18 -4.01 0.29 -13.45
C ILE A 18 -5.46 0.37 -13.91
N ALA A 19 -5.88 1.50 -14.49
CA ALA A 19 -7.24 1.69 -14.98
C ALA A 19 -7.60 0.68 -16.10
N LEU A 20 -6.70 0.48 -17.06
CA LEU A 20 -6.90 -0.47 -18.15
C LEU A 20 -6.86 -1.92 -17.66
N SER A 21 -6.02 -2.22 -16.66
CA SER A 21 -5.98 -3.50 -15.96
C SER A 21 -7.31 -3.80 -15.26
N LEU A 22 -7.90 -2.82 -14.57
CA LEU A 22 -9.21 -2.95 -13.92
C LEU A 22 -10.35 -3.07 -14.92
N ALA A 23 -10.23 -2.42 -16.08
CA ALA A 23 -11.22 -2.50 -17.14
C ALA A 23 -11.11 -3.81 -17.97
N GLY A 24 -10.06 -4.61 -17.77
CA GLY A 24 -9.78 -5.81 -18.57
C GLY A 24 -9.40 -5.52 -20.03
N ASP A 25 -9.04 -4.28 -20.38
CA ASP A 25 -8.73 -3.86 -21.75
C ASP A 25 -7.29 -4.21 -22.12
N LYS A 26 -7.07 -5.49 -22.44
CA LYS A 26 -5.76 -6.05 -22.80
C LYS A 26 -5.15 -5.41 -24.05
N PHE A 27 -5.99 -4.94 -24.98
CA PHE A 27 -5.51 -4.31 -26.22
C PHE A 27 -4.85 -2.97 -25.91
N LYS A 28 -5.53 -2.10 -25.15
CA LYS A 28 -4.96 -0.81 -24.76
C LYS A 28 -3.79 -0.94 -23.79
N LEU A 29 -3.75 -1.99 -22.95
CA LEU A 29 -2.57 -2.30 -22.15
C LEU A 29 -1.35 -2.60 -23.02
N ALA A 30 -1.53 -3.40 -24.07
CA ALA A 30 -0.45 -3.71 -25.01
C ALA A 30 0.01 -2.46 -25.78
N GLU A 31 -0.93 -1.61 -26.20
CA GLU A 31 -0.62 -0.33 -26.84
C GLU A 31 0.17 0.59 -25.90
N LEU A 32 -0.28 0.73 -24.65
CA LEU A 32 0.39 1.53 -23.63
C LEU A 32 1.81 1.00 -23.36
N ARG A 33 1.97 -0.32 -23.25
CA ARG A 33 3.28 -0.97 -23.10
C ARG A 33 4.22 -0.65 -24.25
N GLN A 34 3.74 -0.69 -25.49
CA GLN A 34 4.59 -0.35 -26.63
C GLN A 34 4.97 1.13 -26.66
N LYS A 35 4.02 2.01 -26.30
CA LYS A 35 4.19 3.46 -26.39
C LYS A 35 5.16 4.01 -25.35
N ILE A 36 5.00 3.61 -24.08
CA ILE A 36 5.77 4.19 -22.98
C ILE A 36 6.62 3.16 -22.23
N GLY A 37 6.41 1.86 -22.42
CA GLY A 37 7.14 0.80 -21.71
C GLY A 37 8.66 0.89 -21.80
N PRO A 38 9.27 1.20 -22.96
CA PRO A 38 10.72 1.39 -23.05
C PRO A 38 11.25 2.53 -22.18
N ALA A 39 10.52 3.65 -22.09
CA ALA A 39 10.89 4.77 -21.23
C ALA A 39 10.56 4.51 -19.74
N MET A 40 9.50 3.73 -19.48
CA MET A 40 9.05 3.34 -18.15
C MET A 40 10.07 2.48 -17.40
N LYS A 41 10.86 1.66 -18.12
CA LYS A 41 11.89 0.80 -17.53
C LYS A 41 12.95 1.55 -16.73
N GLU A 42 13.22 2.80 -17.11
CA GLU A 42 14.21 3.66 -16.45
C GLU A 42 13.61 4.41 -15.24
N THR A 43 12.32 4.21 -14.95
CA THR A 43 11.60 4.89 -13.86
C THR A 43 11.38 3.95 -12.66
N ALA A 44 11.12 4.53 -11.48
CA ALA A 44 10.79 3.76 -10.27
C ALA A 44 9.52 2.90 -10.43
N GLN A 45 8.61 3.31 -11.32
CA GLN A 45 7.33 2.67 -11.60
C GLN A 45 7.45 1.52 -12.62
N GLY A 46 8.58 1.42 -13.32
CA GLY A 46 8.84 0.46 -14.39
C GLY A 46 8.53 -1.00 -14.05
N PRO A 47 8.95 -1.54 -12.88
CA PRO A 47 8.66 -2.92 -12.49
C PRO A 47 7.15 -3.20 -12.36
N THR A 48 6.41 -2.28 -11.74
CA THR A 48 4.95 -2.42 -11.55
C THR A 48 4.20 -2.26 -12.87
N PHE A 49 4.60 -1.30 -13.69
CA PHE A 49 4.03 -1.09 -15.01
C PHE A 49 4.25 -2.31 -15.92
N ALA A 50 5.45 -2.89 -15.92
CA ALA A 50 5.77 -4.08 -16.70
C ALA A 50 4.91 -5.27 -16.29
N MET A 51 4.66 -5.44 -14.98
CA MET A 51 3.81 -6.48 -14.42
C MET A 51 2.33 -6.31 -14.80
N LEU A 52 1.79 -5.07 -14.76
CA LEU A 52 0.38 -4.80 -15.11
C LEU A 52 0.09 -4.93 -16.61
N THR A 53 1.09 -4.65 -17.44
CA THR A 53 0.95 -4.67 -18.91
C THR A 53 1.38 -5.98 -19.54
N ASP A 54 1.81 -6.97 -18.74
CA ASP A 54 2.28 -8.24 -19.28
C ASP A 54 1.10 -9.10 -19.77
N PRO A 55 1.16 -9.64 -21.00
CA PRO A 55 0.05 -10.41 -21.57
C PRO A 55 -0.19 -11.76 -20.88
N GLU A 56 0.85 -12.33 -20.25
CA GLU A 56 0.78 -13.60 -19.52
C GLU A 56 0.50 -13.39 -18.03
N SER A 57 0.52 -12.14 -17.56
CA SER A 57 0.09 -11.83 -16.21
C SER A 57 -1.43 -11.92 -16.10
N ASP A 58 -1.89 -12.36 -14.93
CA ASP A 58 -3.27 -12.23 -14.50
C ASP A 58 -3.39 -10.95 -13.66
N PRO A 59 -3.60 -9.79 -14.30
CA PRO A 59 -3.59 -8.51 -13.61
C PRO A 59 -4.70 -8.42 -12.56
N GLU A 60 -5.84 -9.07 -12.75
CA GLU A 60 -6.93 -9.07 -11.76
C GLU A 60 -6.49 -9.76 -10.47
N SER A 61 -5.96 -10.98 -10.56
CA SER A 61 -5.47 -11.71 -9.38
C SER A 61 -4.31 -10.98 -8.69
N LEU A 62 -3.41 -10.38 -9.47
CA LEU A 62 -2.26 -9.64 -8.96
C LEU A 62 -2.68 -8.33 -8.27
N LEU A 63 -3.59 -7.58 -8.87
CA LEU A 63 -4.11 -6.34 -8.30
C LEU A 63 -4.97 -6.62 -7.07
N ALA A 64 -5.80 -7.67 -7.09
CA ALA A 64 -6.57 -8.13 -5.94
C ALA A 64 -5.65 -8.54 -4.78
N THR A 65 -4.54 -9.22 -5.05
CA THR A 65 -3.54 -9.58 -4.04
C THR A 65 -2.88 -8.34 -3.44
N LYS A 66 -2.53 -7.34 -4.27
CA LYS A 66 -1.97 -6.06 -3.81
C LYS A 66 -2.96 -5.29 -2.95
N LEU A 67 -4.22 -5.16 -3.40
CA LEU A 67 -5.30 -4.50 -2.66
C LEU A 67 -5.58 -5.18 -1.33
N ALA A 68 -5.63 -6.52 -1.29
CA ALA A 68 -5.77 -7.28 -0.06
C ALA A 68 -4.61 -7.03 0.92
N GLY A 69 -3.38 -6.89 0.39
CA GLY A 69 -2.21 -6.50 1.18
C GLY A 69 -2.36 -5.12 1.82
N VAL A 70 -2.85 -4.13 1.07
CA VAL A 70 -3.11 -2.77 1.58
C VAL A 70 -4.18 -2.79 2.67
N ALA A 71 -5.32 -3.44 2.44
CA ALA A 71 -6.40 -3.52 3.43
C ALA A 71 -5.94 -4.19 4.74
N ARG A 72 -5.09 -5.23 4.64
CA ARG A 72 -4.51 -5.90 5.82
C ARG A 72 -3.53 -5.00 6.57
N PHE A 73 -2.75 -4.20 5.85
CA PHE A 73 -1.84 -3.22 6.45
C PHE A 73 -2.60 -2.09 7.17
N GLU A 74 -3.66 -1.55 6.56
CA GLU A 74 -4.52 -0.53 7.18
C GLU A 74 -5.18 -1.05 8.46
N SER A 75 -5.65 -2.30 8.45
CA SER A 75 -6.22 -2.97 9.62
C SER A 75 -5.18 -3.08 10.74
N PHE A 76 -3.96 -3.52 10.41
CA PHE A 76 -2.86 -3.59 11.37
C PHE A 76 -2.52 -2.21 11.97
N MET A 77 -2.41 -1.17 11.14
CA MET A 77 -2.11 0.18 11.60
C MET A 77 -3.22 0.75 12.49
N THR A 78 -4.47 0.41 12.21
CA THR A 78 -5.62 0.78 13.04
C THR A 78 -5.55 0.11 14.40
N ASP A 79 -5.32 -1.20 14.43
CA ASP A 79 -5.16 -1.96 15.68
C ASP A 79 -3.95 -1.49 16.48
N TYR A 80 -2.85 -1.18 15.80
CA TYR A 80 -1.64 -0.65 16.41
C TYR A 80 -1.88 0.72 17.05
N LYS A 81 -2.55 1.64 16.36
CA LYS A 81 -2.95 2.94 16.94
C LYS A 81 -3.89 2.77 18.12
N ALA A 82 -4.86 1.85 18.05
CA ALA A 82 -5.75 1.56 19.16
C ALA A 82 -4.98 1.05 20.39
N LYS A 83 -4.01 0.15 20.19
CA LYS A 83 -3.12 -0.34 21.25
C LYS A 83 -2.21 0.75 21.80
N LEU A 84 -1.67 1.64 20.97
CA LEU A 84 -0.89 2.79 21.44
C LEU A 84 -1.73 3.74 22.30
N ASN A 85 -2.96 4.04 21.89
CA ASN A 85 -3.87 4.88 22.68
C ASN A 85 -4.31 4.21 23.98
N ALA A 86 -4.51 2.89 23.98
CA ALA A 86 -4.82 2.13 25.20
C ALA A 86 -3.60 1.98 26.14
N ALA A 87 -2.39 1.99 25.57
CA ALA A 87 -1.13 1.92 26.32
C ALA A 87 -0.62 3.30 26.78
N ALA A 88 -1.24 4.41 26.34
CA ALA A 88 -1.00 5.73 26.91
C ALA A 88 -1.61 5.75 28.33
N PRO A 89 -0.81 5.62 29.40
CA PRO A 89 -1.35 5.62 30.73
C PRO A 89 -1.87 7.03 30.99
N SER A 90 -3.12 7.15 31.45
CA SER A 90 -3.50 8.31 32.24
C SER A 90 -2.64 8.27 33.50
N THR A 91 -1.49 8.97 33.50
CA THR A 91 -0.78 9.32 34.72
C THR A 91 -1.63 10.33 35.49
N SER A 92 -2.64 9.84 36.19
CA SER A 92 -3.30 10.48 37.31
C SER A 92 -4.07 9.42 38.09
N GLU A 93 -3.32 8.48 38.67
CA GLU A 93 -3.78 7.82 39.89
C GLU A 93 -2.72 8.13 40.95
N ALA A 94 -3.08 9.02 41.86
CA ALA A 94 -2.31 9.35 43.05
C ALA A 94 -2.11 8.08 43.91
N PRO A 95 -1.02 7.97 44.69
CA PRO A 95 -0.79 6.80 45.53
C PRO A 95 -1.81 6.78 46.68
N GLY A 96 -2.92 6.08 46.48
CA GLY A 96 -3.94 5.82 47.48
C GLY A 96 -3.47 4.76 48.47
N THR A 97 -2.99 5.23 49.62
CA THR A 97 -3.08 4.62 50.96
C THR A 97 -3.09 3.09 51.07
N ALA A 98 -1.99 2.55 51.59
CA ALA A 98 -1.88 1.19 52.13
C ALA A 98 -2.96 0.89 53.18
N PRO A 99 -3.55 -0.32 53.23
CA PRO A 99 -4.44 -0.70 54.32
C PRO A 99 -3.62 -1.00 55.58
N ALA A 100 -3.95 -0.34 56.68
CA ALA A 100 -3.43 -0.65 58.00
C ALA A 100 -3.94 -2.02 58.46
N ALA A 101 -3.04 -2.97 58.66
CA ALA A 101 -3.32 -4.21 59.37
C ALA A 101 -3.12 -3.99 60.88
N THR A 102 -4.23 -3.91 61.62
CA THR A 102 -4.29 -4.07 63.08
C THR A 102 -4.72 -5.50 63.39
N ALA A 103 -3.89 -6.21 64.18
CA ALA A 103 -4.19 -7.28 65.15
C ALA A 103 -2.84 -7.96 65.48
N GLY A 104 -2.34 -8.07 66.71
CA GLY A 104 -2.99 -8.49 67.95
C GLY A 104 -2.35 -9.83 68.36
N GLY A 105 -1.52 -9.83 69.41
CA GLY A 105 -0.83 -11.00 69.95
C GLY A 105 0.27 -10.61 70.92
#